data_AF-A0A1G7WDD3-F1
#
_entry.id   AF-A0A1G7WDD3-F1
#
_cell.length_a   1.000
_cell.length_b   1.000
_cell.length_c   1.000
_cell.angle_alpha   90.00
_cell.angle_beta   90.00
_cell.angle_gamma   90.00
#
_symmetry.space_group_name_H-M   'P 1'
#
loop_
_entity.id
_entity.type
_entity.pdbx_description
1 polymer ?
#
loop_
_entity_poly.entity_id
_entity_poly.type
_entity_poly.pdbx_seq_one_letter_code
_entity_poly.pdbx_strand_id
1 'polypeptide(L)'
;MVNGLASELDFLKRGLSGSQIAGLKGLADSPDDNWWKEVLESKKLLLAVRNGYLNAYVKGQSVFKIAFGKGSSGGSQPRIAIHYKYLVKPDLEKKDPYVLFDGKTFDLKPDAIVNTEYKSKLTLPQLIRTAERFAVAEKIGVHKIARKEPKVVDLEIAFTKAGENGDLSAPRMDIAVLVPGKSGGAELVFCEAKCADNPELWSLEKLPKGEKNLRPLVRSTAVIAQIRKYEQFIQANENQQSLIDGYVSVCKNLVELSTQSSARQVDDLVRQVAEEKLSLSIHPHVYLLIYDFGQDEKDGRIKKKRQELNKAGIRTIAKGKPGDFQLADDILRTK
;
A
#
# COMPACT_ATOMS: atom_id res chain seq x y z
N MET A 1 29.32 -18.88 23.07
CA MET A 1 28.44 -18.02 23.89
C MET A 1 27.64 -17.14 22.97
N VAL A 2 26.34 -17.08 23.26
CA VAL A 2 25.23 -16.67 22.40
C VAL A 2 25.26 -15.18 22.06
N ASN A 3 25.20 -14.86 20.77
CA ASN A 3 24.86 -13.54 20.19
C ASN A 3 24.40 -13.80 18.75
N GLY A 4 23.17 -13.58 18.31
CA GLY A 4 21.96 -13.13 18.97
C GLY A 4 20.83 -13.33 17.98
N LEU A 5 19.72 -13.92 18.44
CA LEU A 5 18.47 -14.21 17.74
C LEU A 5 17.69 -12.94 17.32
N ALA A 6 18.39 -11.86 16.96
CA ALA A 6 17.80 -10.63 16.48
C ALA A 6 17.74 -10.65 14.95
N SER A 7 16.58 -11.01 14.40
CA SER A 7 15.93 -10.34 13.25
C SER A 7 15.03 -11.24 12.39
N GLU A 8 14.63 -12.43 12.85
CA GLU A 8 13.66 -13.22 12.07
C GLU A 8 12.25 -12.59 12.05
N LEU A 9 11.90 -11.68 12.96
CA LEU A 9 10.57 -11.03 13.03
C LEU A 9 10.56 -9.52 12.71
N ASP A 10 11.70 -8.90 12.40
CA ASP A 10 11.78 -7.46 12.12
C ASP A 10 11.02 -7.04 10.85
N PHE A 11 10.75 -7.99 9.96
CA PHE A 11 10.04 -7.72 8.71
C PHE A 11 8.52 -7.58 8.86
N LEU A 12 7.95 -8.05 9.97
CA LEU A 12 6.54 -7.91 10.31
C LEU A 12 6.26 -6.67 11.16
N LYS A 13 7.30 -6.12 11.80
CA LYS A 13 7.17 -4.92 12.63
C LYS A 13 6.61 -3.75 11.81
N ARG A 14 5.73 -2.99 12.44
CA ARG A 14 5.12 -1.79 11.90
C ARG A 14 4.98 -0.77 13.02
N GLY A 15 4.94 0.49 12.63
CA GLY A 15 4.71 1.59 13.54
C GLY A 15 5.86 2.60 13.53
N LEU A 16 5.53 3.80 13.97
CA LEU A 16 6.47 4.85 14.29
C LEU A 16 6.67 4.87 15.81
N SER A 17 7.89 5.18 16.24
CA SER A 17 8.16 5.46 17.65
C SER A 17 7.51 6.78 18.09
N GLY A 18 7.31 6.96 19.39
CA GLY A 18 6.80 8.22 19.94
C GLY A 18 7.67 9.43 19.57
N SER A 19 9.01 9.27 19.49
CA SER A 19 9.91 10.33 19.06
C SER A 19 9.75 10.70 17.58
N GLN A 20 9.42 9.74 16.71
CA GLN A 20 9.14 9.98 15.30
C GLN A 20 7.81 10.71 15.12
N ILE A 21 6.77 10.30 15.85
CA ILE A 21 5.46 10.97 15.85
C ILE A 21 5.60 12.41 16.37
N ALA A 22 6.33 12.62 17.47
CA ALA A 22 6.60 13.95 18.00
C ALA A 22 7.32 14.84 16.99
N GLY A 23 8.25 14.28 16.20
CA GLY A 23 8.92 15.00 15.12
C GLY A 23 7.95 15.50 14.04
N LEU A 24 6.99 14.66 13.64
CA LEU A 24 5.93 15.07 12.69
C LEU A 24 4.98 16.09 13.32
N LYS A 25 4.60 15.90 14.59
CA LYS A 25 3.77 16.84 15.32
C LYS A 25 4.42 18.23 15.42
N GLY A 26 5.74 18.30 15.64
CA GLY A 26 6.48 19.56 15.61
C GLY A 26 6.38 20.31 14.27
N LEU A 27 6.34 19.58 13.14
CA LEU A 27 6.08 20.20 11.83
C LEU A 27 4.62 20.66 11.70
N ALA A 28 3.67 19.91 12.24
CA ALA A 28 2.25 20.28 12.19
C ALA A 28 1.95 21.54 13.03
N ASP A 29 2.56 21.63 14.22
CA ASP A 29 2.36 22.72 15.18
C ASP A 29 3.21 23.97 14.86
N SER A 30 4.19 23.87 13.95
CA SER A 30 5.01 25.00 13.50
C SER A 30 4.12 26.15 12.98
N PRO A 31 4.46 27.44 13.21
CA PRO A 31 3.70 28.55 12.63
C PRO A 31 3.83 28.62 11.11
N ASP A 32 4.95 28.17 10.55
CA ASP A 32 5.23 28.27 9.12
C ASP A 32 4.52 27.19 8.30
N ASP A 33 4.15 27.54 7.08
CA ASP A 33 3.70 26.57 6.09
C ASP A 33 4.84 25.62 5.74
N ASN A 34 4.56 24.32 5.70
CA ASN A 34 5.56 23.30 5.40
C ASN A 34 4.94 22.07 4.75
N TRP A 35 5.81 21.21 4.21
CA TRP A 35 5.39 20.05 3.44
C TRP A 35 4.51 19.06 4.22
N TRP A 36 4.67 18.96 5.54
CA TRP A 36 3.91 18.01 6.34
C TRP A 36 2.46 18.44 6.50
N LYS A 37 2.21 19.73 6.72
CA LYS A 37 0.85 20.30 6.74
C LYS A 37 0.14 20.05 5.41
N GLU A 38 0.81 20.25 4.28
CA GLU A 38 0.23 19.96 2.97
C GLU A 38 -0.08 18.47 2.75
N VAL A 39 0.72 17.56 3.34
CA VAL A 39 0.46 16.11 3.32
C VAL A 39 -0.76 15.73 4.16
N LEU A 40 -0.93 16.36 5.32
CA LEU A 40 -2.09 16.18 6.17
C LEU A 40 -3.37 16.66 5.49
N GLU A 41 -3.33 17.81 4.79
CA GLU A 41 -4.47 18.38 4.07
C GLU A 41 -4.78 17.69 2.74
N SER A 42 -3.83 16.92 2.20
CA SER A 42 -3.99 16.30 0.89
C SER A 42 -5.03 15.19 0.88
N LYS A 43 -6.15 15.44 0.20
CA LYS A 43 -7.19 14.44 -0.08
C LYS A 43 -6.78 13.37 -1.09
N LYS A 44 -5.62 13.54 -1.76
CA LYS A 44 -5.11 12.62 -2.78
C LYS A 44 -4.13 11.59 -2.22
N LEU A 45 -3.45 11.89 -1.12
CA LEU A 45 -2.40 11.03 -0.57
C LEU A 45 -2.94 10.07 0.48
N LEU A 46 -2.65 8.79 0.29
CA LEU A 46 -2.85 7.76 1.31
C LEU A 46 -1.51 7.53 2.01
N LEU A 47 -1.53 7.50 3.35
CA LEU A 47 -0.33 7.28 4.14
C LEU A 47 -0.30 5.83 4.61
N ALA A 48 0.86 5.22 4.50
CA ALA A 48 1.06 3.84 4.87
C ALA A 48 2.16 3.77 5.93
N VAL A 49 1.80 3.26 7.11
CA VAL A 49 2.72 3.14 8.26
C VAL A 49 3.56 1.88 8.09
N ARG A 50 4.88 2.02 8.19
CA ARG A 50 5.87 0.94 8.03
C ARG A 50 6.71 0.82 9.29
N ASN A 51 7.76 0.00 9.27
CA ASN A 51 8.70 -0.11 10.39
C ASN A 51 9.58 1.15 10.48
N GLY A 52 9.16 2.14 11.27
CA GLY A 52 9.91 3.36 11.53
C GLY A 52 9.94 4.37 10.38
N TYR A 53 9.03 4.28 9.42
CA TYR A 53 8.85 5.26 8.35
C TYR A 53 7.41 5.29 7.84
N LEU A 54 7.06 6.33 7.07
CA LEU A 54 5.80 6.40 6.32
C LEU A 54 6.09 6.37 4.82
N ASN A 55 5.18 5.82 4.03
CA ASN A 55 5.13 6.09 2.60
C ASN A 55 3.85 6.85 2.26
N ALA A 56 3.96 7.86 1.40
CA ALA A 56 2.82 8.57 0.84
C ALA A 56 2.53 8.06 -0.57
N TYR A 57 1.31 7.55 -0.80
CA TYR A 57 0.91 6.94 -2.06
C TYR A 57 -0.16 7.75 -2.79
N VAL A 58 -0.05 7.77 -4.12
CA VAL A 58 -1.14 8.16 -5.03
C VAL A 58 -1.23 7.14 -6.16
N LYS A 59 -2.42 6.56 -6.40
CA LYS A 59 -2.65 5.60 -7.50
C LYS A 59 -1.59 4.47 -7.57
N GLY A 60 -1.23 3.94 -6.39
CA GLY A 60 -0.19 2.90 -6.17
C GLY A 60 1.26 3.33 -6.45
N GLN A 61 1.52 4.61 -6.70
CA GLN A 61 2.87 5.15 -6.75
C GLN A 61 3.27 5.71 -5.39
N SER A 62 4.40 5.25 -4.84
CA SER A 62 5.02 5.85 -3.65
C SER A 62 5.63 7.19 -4.05
N VAL A 63 4.95 8.30 -3.75
CA VAL A 63 5.38 9.66 -4.10
C VAL A 63 6.67 10.01 -3.36
N PHE A 64 6.70 9.70 -2.06
CA PHE A 64 7.90 9.77 -1.23
C PHE A 64 7.78 8.90 0.02
N LYS A 65 8.95 8.55 0.54
CA LYS A 65 9.14 7.95 1.86
C LYS A 65 9.44 9.05 2.87
N ILE A 66 8.74 9.07 4.00
CA ILE A 66 9.06 9.92 5.16
C ILE A 66 9.86 9.05 6.14
N ALA A 67 11.16 9.26 6.17
CA ALA A 67 12.08 8.65 7.11
C ALA A 67 12.47 9.64 8.22
N PHE A 68 13.31 9.22 9.15
CA PHE A 68 13.68 10.03 10.29
C PHE A 68 15.18 9.98 10.54
N GLY A 69 15.80 11.15 10.69
CA GLY A 69 17.21 11.29 11.08
C GLY A 69 17.35 11.74 12.53
N LYS A 70 18.59 11.76 13.04
CA LYS A 70 18.90 12.44 14.31
C LYS A 70 18.75 13.95 14.11
N GLY A 71 17.91 14.59 14.91
CA GLY A 71 17.75 16.04 14.94
C GLY A 71 18.79 16.72 15.84
N SER A 72 18.99 18.02 15.65
CA SER A 72 19.99 18.83 16.34
C SER A 72 19.82 18.88 17.87
N SER A 73 18.62 18.59 18.37
CA SER A 73 18.27 18.60 19.80
C SER A 73 18.01 17.20 20.36
N GLY A 74 18.55 16.15 19.74
CA GLY A 74 18.33 14.75 20.15
C GLY A 74 16.96 14.16 19.79
N GLY A 75 16.06 14.96 19.21
CA GLY A 75 14.77 14.53 18.68
C GLY A 75 14.87 13.82 17.32
N SER A 76 13.78 13.20 16.87
CA SER A 76 13.68 12.58 15.55
C SER A 76 13.28 13.62 14.51
N GLN A 77 14.13 13.90 13.52
CA GLN A 77 13.83 14.88 12.47
C GLN A 77 13.25 14.18 11.24
N PRO A 78 11.98 14.45 10.86
CA PRO A 78 11.40 13.88 9.66
C PRO A 78 12.13 14.37 8.40
N ARG A 79 12.37 13.47 7.45
CA ARG A 79 12.97 13.74 6.14
C ARG A 79 12.25 12.96 5.06
N ILE A 80 12.11 13.56 3.88
CA ILE A 80 11.50 12.90 2.72
C ILE A 80 12.57 12.37 1.76
N ALA A 81 12.37 11.16 1.26
CA ALA A 81 13.10 10.59 0.14
C ALA A 81 12.14 10.47 -1.04
N ILE A 82 12.43 11.18 -2.12
CA ILE A 82 11.62 11.23 -3.35
C ILE A 82 12.39 10.51 -4.45
N HIS A 83 11.70 9.69 -5.26
CA HIS A 83 12.31 9.14 -6.46
C HIS A 83 12.52 10.26 -7.49
N TYR A 84 13.74 10.42 -8.03
CA TYR A 84 14.12 11.56 -8.89
C TYR A 84 13.16 11.83 -10.05
N LYS A 85 12.57 10.77 -10.64
CA LYS A 85 11.57 10.88 -11.73
C LYS A 85 10.35 11.75 -11.38
N TYR A 86 10.01 11.92 -10.10
CA TYR A 86 8.90 12.78 -9.67
C TYR A 86 9.28 14.24 -9.49
N LEU A 87 10.58 14.57 -9.47
CA LEU A 87 11.04 15.95 -9.37
C LEU A 87 10.81 16.72 -10.68
N VAL A 88 10.65 16.03 -11.81
CA VAL A 88 10.37 16.65 -13.11
C VAL A 88 9.08 17.47 -13.04
N LYS A 89 9.17 18.73 -13.43
CA LYS A 89 8.06 19.69 -13.40
C LYS A 89 7.00 19.26 -14.41
N PRO A 90 5.74 19.11 -13.99
CA PRO A 90 4.72 18.59 -14.87
C PRO A 90 4.34 19.54 -16.01
N ASP A 91 4.52 20.86 -15.84
CA ASP A 91 4.18 21.86 -16.86
C ASP A 91 5.10 21.86 -18.09
N LEU A 92 6.20 21.08 -18.06
CA LEU A 92 7.05 20.88 -19.24
C LEU A 92 6.30 20.21 -20.39
N GLU A 93 5.23 19.45 -20.12
CA GLU A 93 4.39 18.84 -21.17
C GLU A 93 3.68 19.87 -22.05
N LYS A 94 3.57 21.12 -21.58
CA LYS A 94 2.97 22.22 -22.35
C LYS A 94 4.03 23.02 -23.13
N LYS A 95 5.29 22.64 -23.02
CA LYS A 95 6.43 23.30 -23.65
C LYS A 95 7.04 22.39 -24.70
N ASP A 96 7.90 22.98 -25.52
CA ASP A 96 8.74 22.22 -26.44
C ASP A 96 9.59 21.20 -25.64
N PRO A 97 9.45 19.88 -25.89
CA PRO A 97 10.21 18.86 -25.18
C PRO A 97 11.64 18.70 -25.71
N TYR A 98 12.01 19.37 -26.81
CA TYR A 98 13.33 19.24 -27.41
C TYR A 98 14.37 20.06 -26.65
N VAL A 99 15.51 19.41 -26.35
CA VAL A 99 16.69 20.03 -25.75
C VAL A 99 17.77 20.10 -26.81
N LEU A 100 18.34 21.29 -27.03
CA LEU A 100 19.43 21.47 -27.97
C LEU A 100 20.69 20.77 -27.45
N PHE A 101 21.41 20.09 -28.35
CA PHE A 101 22.66 19.41 -28.08
C PHE A 101 23.66 19.80 -29.16
N ASP A 102 24.79 20.39 -28.75
CA ASP A 102 25.82 20.91 -29.66
C ASP A 102 26.92 19.88 -29.98
N GLY A 103 26.74 18.62 -29.58
CA GLY A 103 27.77 17.58 -29.67
C GLY A 103 28.61 17.43 -28.39
N LYS A 104 28.49 18.33 -27.42
CA LYS A 104 29.23 18.31 -26.15
C LYS A 104 28.34 18.51 -24.92
N THR A 105 27.40 19.44 -24.98
CA THR A 105 26.55 19.84 -23.86
C THR A 105 25.09 19.91 -24.28
N PHE A 106 24.22 19.60 -23.32
CA PHE A 106 22.79 19.86 -23.45
C PHE A 106 22.53 21.29 -22.98
N ASP A 107 21.85 22.09 -23.81
CA ASP A 107 21.39 23.43 -23.42
C ASP A 107 20.18 23.30 -22.49
N LEU A 108 20.45 22.99 -21.23
CA LEU A 108 19.44 22.68 -20.23
C LEU A 108 19.85 23.22 -18.87
N LYS A 109 18.99 24.06 -18.29
CA LYS A 109 19.13 24.46 -16.88
C LYS A 109 18.35 23.50 -15.99
N PRO A 110 18.97 22.82 -15.01
CA PRO A 110 18.26 21.83 -14.18
C PRO A 110 17.04 22.39 -13.45
N ASP A 111 17.13 23.61 -12.91
CA ASP A 111 16.04 24.29 -12.23
C ASP A 111 14.86 24.63 -13.16
N ALA A 112 15.06 24.67 -14.48
CA ALA A 112 13.97 24.81 -15.44
C ALA A 112 13.15 23.51 -15.58
N ILE A 113 13.76 22.35 -15.29
CA ILE A 113 13.18 21.02 -15.56
C ILE A 113 12.73 20.31 -14.30
N VAL A 114 13.51 20.38 -13.22
CA VAL A 114 13.22 19.68 -11.97
C VAL A 114 12.97 20.65 -10.83
N ASN A 115 12.20 20.20 -9.84
CA ASN A 115 12.07 20.88 -8.56
C ASN A 115 13.36 20.69 -7.76
N THR A 116 14.14 21.76 -7.63
CA THR A 116 15.39 21.79 -6.83
C THR A 116 15.16 22.21 -5.38
N GLU A 117 14.02 22.85 -5.10
CA GLU A 117 13.61 23.33 -3.78
C GLU A 117 12.12 23.04 -3.55
N TYR A 118 11.74 22.89 -2.29
CA TYR A 118 10.34 22.77 -1.91
C TYR A 118 9.71 24.16 -1.78
N LYS A 119 8.74 24.44 -2.64
CA LYS A 119 7.92 25.65 -2.62
C LYS A 119 6.52 25.29 -2.13
N SER A 120 6.12 25.87 -1.01
CA SER A 120 4.82 25.58 -0.40
C SER A 120 3.68 25.81 -1.39
N LYS A 121 2.68 24.92 -1.36
CA LYS A 121 1.48 24.90 -2.20
C LYS A 121 1.75 24.69 -3.70
N LEU A 122 3.01 24.48 -4.09
CA LEU A 122 3.42 24.25 -5.48
C LEU A 122 4.07 22.87 -5.65
N THR A 123 5.10 22.56 -4.86
CA THR A 123 5.92 21.37 -5.09
C THR A 123 5.14 20.08 -4.84
N LEU A 124 4.39 19.95 -3.75
CA LEU A 124 3.63 18.72 -3.48
C LEU A 124 2.58 18.40 -4.56
N PRO A 125 1.73 19.34 -5.01
CA PRO A 125 0.84 19.11 -6.15
C PRO A 125 1.57 18.66 -7.42
N GLN A 126 2.76 19.19 -7.70
CA GLN A 126 3.57 18.77 -8.84
C GLN A 126 4.11 17.35 -8.68
N LEU A 127 4.66 17.00 -7.51
CA LEU A 127 5.12 15.64 -7.21
C LEU A 127 3.98 14.63 -7.38
N ILE A 128 2.79 14.94 -6.85
CA ILE A 128 1.60 14.09 -7.00
C ILE A 128 1.27 13.93 -8.48
N ARG A 129 1.15 15.04 -9.24
CA ARG A 129 0.78 14.99 -10.66
C ARG A 129 1.78 14.17 -11.48
N THR A 130 3.08 14.36 -11.26
CA THR A 130 4.12 13.59 -11.95
C THR A 130 4.08 12.11 -11.55
N ALA A 131 3.81 11.79 -10.28
CA ALA A 131 3.64 10.42 -9.83
C ALA A 131 2.43 9.73 -10.49
N GLU A 132 1.29 10.42 -10.59
CA GLU A 132 0.08 9.88 -11.23
C GLU A 132 0.30 9.39 -12.68
N ARG A 133 1.31 9.92 -13.40
CA ARG A 133 1.67 9.51 -14.78
C ARG A 133 2.22 8.09 -14.88
N PHE A 134 2.81 7.58 -13.80
CA PHE A 134 3.38 6.23 -13.75
C PHE A 134 2.39 5.20 -13.23
N ALA A 135 1.16 5.60 -12.92
CA ALA A 135 0.15 4.70 -12.39
C ALA A 135 -0.43 3.80 -13.49
N VAL A 136 -0.50 2.50 -13.19
CA VAL A 136 -1.16 1.50 -14.05
C VAL A 136 -2.60 1.27 -13.60
N ALA A 137 -3.46 0.77 -14.50
CA ALA A 137 -4.91 0.66 -14.29
C ALA A 137 -5.29 -0.04 -12.97
N GLU A 138 -4.66 -1.18 -12.67
CA GLU A 138 -4.87 -1.94 -11.44
C GLU A 138 -4.58 -1.07 -10.19
N LYS A 139 -3.44 -0.39 -10.16
CA LYS A 139 -3.05 0.48 -9.05
C LYS A 139 -3.93 1.72 -8.91
N ILE A 140 -4.49 2.21 -10.02
CA ILE A 140 -5.51 3.25 -10.01
C ILE A 140 -6.81 2.73 -9.37
N GLY A 141 -7.21 1.49 -9.68
CA GLY A 141 -8.38 0.82 -9.12
C GLY A 141 -8.26 0.63 -7.61
N VAL A 142 -7.15 0.03 -7.15
CA VAL A 142 -6.82 -0.13 -5.72
C VAL A 142 -6.95 1.19 -4.96
N HIS A 143 -6.34 2.25 -5.49
CA HIS A 143 -6.39 3.57 -4.84
C HIS A 143 -7.80 4.16 -4.80
N LYS A 144 -8.64 3.94 -5.82
CA LYS A 144 -10.04 4.38 -5.82
C LYS A 144 -10.85 3.65 -4.74
N ILE A 145 -10.68 2.34 -4.61
CA ILE A 145 -11.34 1.51 -3.59
C ILE A 145 -10.92 2.00 -2.20
N ALA A 146 -9.61 2.09 -1.96
CA ALA A 146 -9.05 2.50 -0.68
C ALA A 146 -9.49 3.90 -0.23
N ARG A 147 -9.56 4.87 -1.14
CA ARG A 147 -10.01 6.23 -0.80
C ARG A 147 -11.47 6.33 -0.37
N LYS A 148 -12.32 5.36 -0.74
CA LYS A 148 -13.73 5.34 -0.36
C LYS A 148 -13.98 4.57 0.94
N GLU A 149 -13.02 3.77 1.40
CA GLU A 149 -13.15 2.95 2.59
C GLU A 149 -12.30 3.52 3.74
N PRO A 150 -12.90 4.25 4.69
CA PRO A 150 -12.16 4.84 5.81
C PRO A 150 -11.56 3.81 6.79
N LYS A 151 -11.96 2.53 6.71
CA LYS A 151 -11.39 1.44 7.51
C LYS A 151 -10.12 0.83 6.90
N VAL A 152 -9.68 1.31 5.73
CA VAL A 152 -8.39 0.88 5.15
C VAL A 152 -7.25 1.46 5.98
N VAL A 153 -6.40 0.58 6.49
CA VAL A 153 -5.29 0.92 7.39
C VAL A 153 -3.92 0.78 6.72
N ASP A 154 -3.83 0.04 5.60
CA ASP A 154 -2.59 -0.09 4.84
C ASP A 154 -2.84 -0.42 3.36
N LEU A 155 -1.84 -0.11 2.53
CA LEU A 155 -1.79 -0.30 1.08
C LEU A 155 -0.39 -0.71 0.65
N GLU A 156 -0.23 -1.43 -0.46
CA GLU A 156 1.10 -1.85 -0.98
C GLU A 156 1.94 -2.51 0.13
N ILE A 157 1.35 -3.53 0.73
CA ILE A 157 1.86 -4.24 1.89
C ILE A 157 2.94 -5.19 1.39
N ALA A 158 4.15 -5.09 1.92
CA ALA A 158 5.21 -6.05 1.63
C ALA A 158 5.80 -6.56 2.93
N PHE A 159 5.92 -7.88 3.05
CA PHE A 159 6.54 -8.55 4.19
C PHE A 159 7.89 -9.15 3.75
N THR A 160 8.95 -8.35 3.79
CA THR A 160 10.27 -8.73 3.27
C THR A 160 11.04 -9.56 4.28
N LYS A 161 10.93 -10.90 4.21
CA LYS A 161 11.87 -11.80 4.90
C LYS A 161 13.18 -11.84 4.12
N ALA A 162 14.31 -11.62 4.78
CA ALA A 162 15.62 -11.95 4.20
C ALA A 162 15.70 -13.48 4.07
N GLY A 163 15.73 -13.99 2.84
CA GLY A 163 15.92 -15.43 2.60
C GLY A 163 17.40 -15.82 2.71
N GLU A 164 17.69 -17.06 3.10
CA GLU A 164 19.05 -17.61 3.21
C GLU A 164 19.82 -17.57 1.87
N ASN A 165 19.11 -17.60 0.74
CA ASN A 165 19.68 -17.56 -0.62
C ASN A 165 19.67 -16.16 -1.27
N GLY A 166 19.32 -15.10 -0.53
CA GLY A 166 19.22 -13.73 -1.08
C GLY A 166 17.99 -13.44 -1.96
N ASP A 167 17.20 -14.46 -2.32
CA ASP A 167 15.93 -14.28 -3.05
C ASP A 167 14.82 -13.78 -2.10
N LEU A 168 14.58 -12.48 -2.12
CA LEU A 168 13.53 -11.80 -1.37
C LEU A 168 12.14 -12.03 -2.00
N SER A 169 11.57 -13.23 -1.89
CA SER A 169 10.15 -13.47 -2.20
C SER A 169 9.27 -13.02 -1.02
N ALA A 170 9.02 -11.73 -0.90
CA ALA A 170 8.08 -11.18 0.07
C ALA A 170 6.63 -11.38 -0.40
N PRO A 171 5.70 -11.91 0.43
CA PRO A 171 4.27 -11.73 0.20
C PRO A 171 3.96 -10.24 0.05
N ARG A 172 3.25 -9.89 -1.02
CA ARG A 172 2.82 -8.52 -1.31
C ARG A 172 1.32 -8.51 -1.51
N MET A 173 0.60 -7.74 -0.72
CA MET A 173 -0.85 -7.62 -0.76
C MET A 173 -1.22 -6.15 -0.98
N ASP A 174 -2.34 -5.89 -1.65
CA ASP A 174 -2.67 -4.54 -2.09
C ASP A 174 -3.31 -3.68 -1.01
N ILE A 175 -4.22 -4.25 -0.21
CA ILE A 175 -5.02 -3.51 0.79
C ILE A 175 -5.11 -4.30 2.09
N ALA A 176 -5.05 -3.59 3.22
CA ALA A 176 -5.51 -4.08 4.52
C ALA A 176 -6.63 -3.19 5.05
N VAL A 177 -7.75 -3.81 5.43
CA VAL A 177 -8.96 -3.14 5.89
C VAL A 177 -9.45 -3.79 7.18
N LEU A 178 -9.97 -2.98 8.10
CA LEU A 178 -10.64 -3.48 9.28
C LEU A 178 -12.13 -3.73 9.02
N VAL A 179 -12.66 -4.84 9.53
CA VAL A 179 -14.09 -5.13 9.56
C VAL A 179 -14.50 -5.54 10.98
N PRO A 180 -15.77 -5.34 11.38
CA PRO A 180 -16.29 -5.91 12.61
C PRO A 180 -16.15 -7.43 12.62
N GLY A 181 -15.56 -7.98 13.69
CA GLY A 181 -15.37 -9.41 13.88
C GLY A 181 -16.60 -10.09 14.47
N LYS A 182 -16.76 -11.38 14.21
CA LYS A 182 -17.93 -12.18 14.65
C LYS A 182 -18.11 -12.25 16.17
N SER A 183 -17.01 -12.16 16.93
CA SER A 183 -16.99 -12.29 18.38
C SER A 183 -17.03 -10.94 19.12
N GLY A 184 -17.43 -9.87 18.42
CA GLY A 184 -17.46 -8.52 18.99
C GLY A 184 -16.11 -7.79 19.03
N GLY A 185 -15.08 -8.34 18.38
CA GLY A 185 -13.78 -7.68 18.14
C GLY A 185 -13.68 -7.04 16.75
N ALA A 186 -12.47 -6.72 16.31
CA ALA A 186 -12.18 -6.30 14.94
C ALA A 186 -11.36 -7.38 14.21
N GLU A 187 -11.59 -7.52 12.91
CA GLU A 187 -10.81 -8.41 12.04
C GLU A 187 -10.03 -7.59 11.00
N LEU A 188 -8.73 -7.86 10.89
CA LEU A 188 -7.90 -7.37 9.79
C LEU A 188 -8.06 -8.28 8.59
N VAL A 189 -8.53 -7.72 7.48
CA VAL A 189 -8.73 -8.43 6.22
C VAL A 189 -7.74 -7.91 5.19
N PHE A 190 -7.02 -8.83 4.56
CA PHE A 190 -6.15 -8.51 3.44
C PHE A 190 -6.88 -8.72 2.11
N CYS A 191 -6.58 -7.87 1.13
CA CYS A 191 -7.10 -7.99 -0.22
C CYS A 191 -5.99 -7.91 -1.27
N GLU A 192 -6.16 -8.70 -2.32
CA GLU A 192 -5.40 -8.64 -3.57
C GLU A 192 -6.36 -8.15 -4.66
N ALA A 193 -5.92 -7.26 -5.53
CA ALA A 193 -6.75 -6.67 -6.57
C ALA A 193 -6.22 -7.02 -7.96
N LYS A 194 -7.13 -7.39 -8.87
CA LYS A 194 -6.80 -7.68 -10.27
C LYS A 194 -7.79 -6.98 -11.19
N CYS A 195 -7.27 -6.31 -12.23
CA CYS A 195 -8.10 -5.98 -13.39
C CYS A 195 -8.54 -7.28 -14.08
N ALA A 196 -9.70 -7.27 -14.71
CA ALA A 196 -10.27 -8.46 -15.35
C ALA A 196 -9.42 -8.99 -16.52
N ASP A 197 -8.70 -8.10 -17.19
CA ASP A 197 -7.74 -8.42 -18.24
C ASP A 197 -6.39 -8.93 -17.69
N ASN A 198 -6.20 -8.94 -16.36
CA ASN A 198 -4.94 -9.37 -15.76
C ASN A 198 -4.66 -10.85 -16.12
N PRO A 199 -3.50 -11.15 -16.74
CA PRO A 199 -3.18 -12.49 -17.23
C PRO A 199 -3.09 -13.54 -16.12
N GLU A 200 -2.85 -13.16 -14.87
CA GLU A 200 -2.78 -14.09 -13.74
C GLU A 200 -4.15 -14.68 -13.38
N LEU A 201 -5.25 -14.03 -13.74
CA LEU A 201 -6.60 -14.59 -13.62
C LEU A 201 -6.85 -15.76 -14.58
N TRP A 202 -6.04 -15.86 -15.64
CA TRP A 202 -6.28 -16.76 -16.77
C TRP A 202 -5.17 -17.79 -16.98
N SER A 203 -3.95 -17.44 -16.63
CA SER A 203 -2.76 -18.26 -16.86
C SER A 203 -2.54 -19.24 -15.72
N LEU A 204 -1.91 -20.38 -16.03
CA LEU A 204 -1.43 -21.30 -15.02
C LEU A 204 -0.22 -20.71 -14.27
N GLU A 205 -0.01 -21.17 -13.05
CA GLU A 205 1.19 -20.87 -12.28
C GLU A 205 2.48 -21.19 -13.07
N LYS A 206 3.46 -20.29 -12.97
CA LYS A 206 4.78 -20.46 -13.61
C LYS A 206 5.60 -21.50 -12.83
N LEU A 207 6.29 -22.38 -13.54
CA LEU A 207 7.21 -23.34 -12.92
C LEU A 207 8.46 -22.62 -12.38
N PRO A 208 9.06 -23.11 -11.28
CA PRO A 208 10.36 -22.66 -10.81
C PRO A 208 11.42 -22.74 -11.92
N LYS A 209 12.35 -21.78 -11.95
CA LYS A 209 13.47 -21.82 -12.89
C LYS A 209 14.30 -23.09 -12.65
N GLY A 210 14.38 -23.96 -13.66
CA GLY A 210 15.20 -25.19 -13.61
C GLY A 210 14.38 -26.49 -13.65
N GLU A 211 13.09 -26.45 -13.34
CA GLU A 211 12.22 -27.64 -13.32
C GLU A 211 11.38 -27.71 -14.61
N LYS A 212 12.03 -27.99 -15.75
CA LYS A 212 11.32 -28.17 -17.02
C LYS A 212 10.67 -29.56 -17.18
N ASN A 213 11.02 -30.55 -16.34
CA ASN A 213 10.80 -31.97 -16.64
C ASN A 213 10.17 -32.83 -15.54
N LEU A 214 9.52 -32.27 -14.52
CA LEU A 214 8.73 -33.09 -13.58
C LEU A 214 7.28 -33.24 -14.07
N ARG A 215 6.69 -34.41 -13.74
CA ARG A 215 5.35 -34.94 -14.10
C ARG A 215 4.26 -33.86 -14.12
N PRO A 216 3.07 -34.07 -14.74
CA PRO A 216 2.02 -33.06 -14.74
C PRO A 216 1.61 -32.75 -13.30
N LEU A 217 2.20 -31.70 -12.72
CA LEU A 217 1.71 -31.12 -11.50
C LEU A 217 0.33 -30.58 -11.86
N VAL A 218 -0.68 -30.93 -11.07
CA VAL A 218 -2.00 -30.29 -11.19
C VAL A 218 -1.78 -28.82 -10.86
N ARG A 219 -1.53 -28.01 -11.88
CA ARG A 219 -1.25 -26.59 -11.74
C ARG A 219 -2.55 -25.84 -11.56
N SER A 220 -2.59 -24.99 -10.55
CA SER A 220 -3.69 -24.04 -10.39
C SER A 220 -3.49 -22.81 -11.28
N THR A 221 -4.54 -22.02 -11.45
CA THR A 221 -4.41 -20.68 -12.03
C THR A 221 -3.47 -19.85 -11.16
N ALA A 222 -2.61 -19.02 -11.77
CA ALA A 222 -1.58 -18.25 -11.08
C ALA A 222 -2.14 -17.44 -9.89
N VAL A 223 -3.31 -16.79 -10.06
CA VAL A 223 -3.96 -16.05 -8.97
C VAL A 223 -4.38 -16.96 -7.80
N ILE A 224 -4.80 -18.21 -8.06
CA ILE A 224 -5.20 -19.15 -7.01
C ILE A 224 -3.97 -19.54 -6.17
N ALA A 225 -2.85 -19.86 -6.84
CA ALA A 225 -1.59 -20.16 -6.16
C ALA A 225 -1.11 -18.97 -5.32
N GLN A 226 -1.19 -17.76 -5.89
CA GLN A 226 -0.82 -16.52 -5.20
C GLN A 226 -1.65 -16.29 -3.93
N ILE A 227 -2.98 -16.36 -4.02
CA ILE A 227 -3.87 -16.17 -2.86
C ILE A 227 -3.59 -17.22 -1.79
N ARG A 228 -3.44 -18.50 -2.17
CA ARG A 228 -3.12 -19.56 -1.21
C ARG A 228 -1.81 -19.33 -0.49
N LYS A 229 -0.78 -18.84 -1.19
CA LYS A 229 0.50 -18.47 -0.56
C LYS A 229 0.32 -17.34 0.47
N TYR A 230 -0.55 -16.38 0.20
CA TYR A 230 -0.85 -15.32 1.15
C TYR A 230 -1.65 -15.82 2.36
N GLU A 231 -2.68 -16.64 2.12
CA GLU A 231 -3.46 -17.27 3.18
C GLU A 231 -2.59 -18.14 4.09
N GLN A 232 -1.71 -18.98 3.53
CA GLN A 232 -0.72 -19.74 4.29
C GLN A 232 0.16 -18.84 5.15
N PHE A 233 0.63 -17.72 4.60
CA PHE A 233 1.48 -16.78 5.32
C PHE A 233 0.76 -16.11 6.51
N ILE A 234 -0.48 -15.65 6.33
CA ILE A 234 -1.23 -14.96 7.39
C ILE A 234 -1.81 -15.92 8.45
N GLN A 235 -2.01 -17.19 8.08
CA GLN A 235 -2.49 -18.24 8.99
C GLN A 235 -1.36 -18.93 9.76
N ALA A 236 -0.10 -18.74 9.35
CA ALA A 236 1.03 -19.31 10.06
C ALA A 236 1.12 -18.74 11.49
N ASN A 237 1.06 -19.62 12.50
CA ASN A 237 0.98 -19.24 13.91
C ASN A 237 2.14 -18.31 14.34
N GLU A 238 3.33 -18.52 13.78
CA GLU A 238 4.51 -17.71 14.02
C GLU A 238 4.36 -16.25 13.54
N ASN A 239 3.49 -15.99 12.56
CA ASN A 239 3.28 -14.66 12.00
C ASN A 239 2.12 -13.91 12.67
N GLN A 240 1.11 -14.64 13.18
CA GLN A 240 -0.17 -14.03 13.61
C GLN A 240 0.00 -12.94 14.66
N GLN A 241 0.72 -13.24 15.76
CA GLN A 241 0.88 -12.26 16.84
C GLN A 241 1.64 -11.00 16.36
N SER A 242 2.70 -11.20 15.57
CA SER A 242 3.48 -10.07 15.02
C SER A 242 2.67 -9.22 14.04
N LEU A 243 1.77 -9.84 13.26
CA LEU A 243 0.83 -9.11 12.40
C LEU A 243 -0.15 -8.29 13.24
N ILE A 244 -0.74 -8.89 14.28
CA ILE A 244 -1.68 -8.20 15.19
C ILE A 244 -0.99 -7.00 15.84
N ASP A 245 0.15 -7.20 16.49
CA ASP A 245 0.90 -6.14 17.18
C ASP A 245 1.30 -5.01 16.23
N GLY A 246 1.74 -5.40 15.02
CA GLY A 246 2.09 -4.47 13.96
C GLY A 246 0.90 -3.59 13.56
N TYR A 247 -0.27 -4.19 13.31
CA TYR A 247 -1.45 -3.44 12.86
C TYR A 247 -2.16 -2.69 13.99
N VAL A 248 -2.07 -3.12 15.24
CA VAL A 248 -2.45 -2.29 16.40
C VAL A 248 -1.58 -1.04 16.45
N SER A 249 -0.27 -1.18 16.24
CA SER A 249 0.66 -0.03 16.19
C SER A 249 0.35 0.89 15.00
N VAL A 250 0.00 0.34 13.83
CA VAL A 250 -0.50 1.14 12.69
C VAL A 250 -1.73 1.95 13.09
N CYS A 251 -2.73 1.32 13.72
CA CYS A 251 -3.96 2.02 14.14
C CYS A 251 -3.65 3.16 15.12
N LYS A 252 -2.78 2.91 16.11
CA LYS A 252 -2.31 3.94 17.06
C LYS A 252 -1.68 5.13 16.34
N ASN A 253 -0.74 4.88 15.43
CA ASN A 253 -0.11 5.97 14.70
C ASN A 253 -1.10 6.70 13.78
N LEU A 254 -2.04 6.00 13.12
CA LEU A 254 -3.06 6.66 12.31
C LEU A 254 -3.93 7.60 13.15
N VAL A 255 -4.34 7.18 14.35
CA VAL A 255 -5.07 8.03 15.30
C VAL A 255 -4.22 9.23 15.72
N GLU A 256 -2.97 9.03 16.11
CA GLU A 256 -2.07 10.12 16.50
C GLU A 256 -1.87 11.12 15.35
N LEU A 257 -1.65 10.65 14.13
CA LEU A 257 -1.52 11.50 12.93
C LEU A 257 -2.80 12.28 12.65
N SER A 258 -3.98 11.69 12.92
CA SER A 258 -5.28 12.38 12.76
C SER A 258 -5.44 13.57 13.70
N THR A 259 -4.80 13.54 14.88
CA THR A 259 -4.84 14.68 15.82
C THR A 259 -4.02 15.88 15.34
N GLN A 260 -3.17 15.70 14.33
CA GLN A 260 -2.29 16.76 13.80
C GLN A 260 -2.99 17.63 12.74
N SER A 261 -4.16 17.24 12.25
CA SER A 261 -4.96 18.05 11.32
C SER A 261 -6.41 17.56 11.27
N SER A 262 -7.37 18.49 11.32
CA SER A 262 -8.79 18.19 11.15
C SER A 262 -9.16 17.62 9.78
N ALA A 263 -8.28 17.76 8.78
CA ALA A 263 -8.47 17.20 7.44
C ALA A 263 -8.27 15.67 7.40
N ARG A 264 -7.57 15.10 8.38
CA ARG A 264 -7.31 13.65 8.50
C ARG A 264 -8.29 13.05 9.49
N GLN A 265 -9.26 12.30 8.97
CA GLN A 265 -10.20 11.55 9.80
C GLN A 265 -9.78 10.07 9.87
N VAL A 266 -10.15 9.42 10.97
CA VAL A 266 -9.94 8.00 11.23
C VAL A 266 -11.28 7.41 11.65
N ASP A 267 -11.64 6.28 11.05
CA ASP A 267 -12.87 5.54 11.34
C ASP A 267 -12.91 5.05 12.80
N ASP A 268 -14.10 4.99 13.38
CA ASP A 268 -14.29 4.59 14.77
C ASP A 268 -13.79 3.18 15.07
N LEU A 269 -13.84 2.26 14.11
CA LEU A 269 -13.31 0.90 14.28
C LEU A 269 -11.78 0.93 14.45
N VAL A 270 -11.10 1.74 13.63
CA VAL A 270 -9.64 1.94 13.72
C VAL A 270 -9.28 2.59 15.05
N ARG A 271 -10.06 3.58 15.51
CA ARG A 271 -9.87 4.23 16.81
C ARG A 271 -10.03 3.25 17.97
N GLN A 272 -11.07 2.43 17.96
CA GLN A 272 -11.31 1.44 19.02
C GLN A 272 -10.20 0.38 19.10
N VAL A 273 -9.63 -0.04 17.97
CA VAL A 273 -8.46 -0.93 17.95
C VAL A 273 -7.22 -0.22 18.48
N ALA A 274 -6.99 1.04 18.10
CA ALA A 274 -5.87 1.84 18.59
C ALA A 274 -5.90 2.04 20.11
N GLU A 275 -7.10 2.24 20.67
CA GLU A 275 -7.38 2.39 22.10
C GLU A 275 -7.45 1.04 22.84
N GLU A 276 -7.24 -0.09 22.14
CA GLU A 276 -7.32 -1.46 22.67
C GLU A 276 -8.69 -1.79 23.31
N LYS A 277 -9.75 -1.06 22.92
CA LYS A 277 -11.14 -1.36 23.32
C LYS A 277 -11.70 -2.57 22.58
N LEU A 278 -11.20 -2.82 21.37
CA LEU A 278 -11.51 -4.00 20.58
C LEU A 278 -10.23 -4.80 20.35
N SER A 279 -10.29 -6.11 20.62
CA SER A 279 -9.23 -7.02 20.21
C SER A 279 -9.19 -7.13 18.69
N LEU A 280 -7.98 -7.20 18.14
CA LEU A 280 -7.74 -7.39 16.71
C LEU A 280 -7.38 -8.85 16.45
N SER A 281 -8.06 -9.48 15.49
CA SER A 281 -7.68 -10.79 14.93
C SER A 281 -7.41 -10.68 13.43
N ILE A 282 -6.69 -11.67 12.88
CA ILE A 282 -6.42 -11.75 11.44
C ILE A 282 -7.50 -12.62 10.78
N HIS A 283 -8.18 -12.09 9.77
CA HIS A 283 -9.12 -12.89 8.99
C HIS A 283 -8.35 -13.95 8.19
N PRO A 284 -8.76 -15.22 8.19
CA PRO A 284 -7.96 -16.31 7.62
C PRO A 284 -7.86 -16.25 6.09
N HIS A 285 -8.83 -15.61 5.43
CA HIS A 285 -8.86 -15.50 3.98
C HIS A 285 -8.36 -14.16 3.46
N VAL A 286 -7.68 -14.21 2.31
CA VAL A 286 -7.37 -13.04 1.49
C VAL A 286 -8.45 -12.89 0.43
N TYR A 287 -9.04 -11.71 0.34
CA TYR A 287 -10.09 -11.42 -0.63
C TYR A 287 -9.50 -11.00 -1.97
N LEU A 288 -9.91 -11.66 -3.04
CA LEU A 288 -9.60 -11.27 -4.41
C LEU A 288 -10.64 -10.26 -4.91
N LEU A 289 -10.21 -9.03 -5.16
CA LEU A 289 -11.02 -7.97 -5.75
C LEU A 289 -10.82 -7.98 -7.27
N ILE A 290 -11.90 -8.10 -8.04
CA ILE A 290 -11.85 -8.09 -9.50
C ILE A 290 -12.66 -6.90 -10.02
N TYR A 291 -12.12 -6.15 -10.98
CA TYR A 291 -12.82 -5.01 -11.57
C TYR A 291 -12.39 -4.71 -13.02
N ASP A 292 -12.98 -3.68 -13.61
CA ASP A 292 -12.78 -3.26 -15.01
C ASP A 292 -13.23 -4.31 -16.05
N PHE A 293 -14.28 -5.09 -15.74
CA PHE A 293 -14.86 -6.11 -16.65
C PHE A 293 -16.12 -5.66 -17.40
N GLY A 294 -16.31 -4.36 -17.62
CA GLY A 294 -17.57 -3.83 -18.19
C GLY A 294 -17.97 -4.41 -19.55
N GLN A 295 -17.02 -4.77 -20.42
CA GLN A 295 -17.31 -5.50 -21.66
C GLN A 295 -17.30 -7.02 -21.46
N ASP A 296 -16.36 -7.54 -20.66
CA ASP A 296 -16.23 -8.98 -20.33
C ASP A 296 -17.45 -9.58 -19.60
N GLU A 297 -18.27 -8.75 -18.95
CA GLU A 297 -19.54 -9.17 -18.35
C GLU A 297 -20.54 -9.67 -19.39
N LYS A 298 -20.55 -9.04 -20.59
CA LYS A 298 -21.46 -9.40 -21.69
C LYS A 298 -21.12 -10.78 -22.27
N ASP A 299 -19.85 -11.14 -22.28
CA ASP A 299 -19.35 -12.40 -22.83
C ASP A 299 -19.41 -13.55 -21.81
N GLY A 300 -19.80 -13.27 -20.55
CA GLY A 300 -19.94 -14.26 -19.48
C GLY A 300 -18.62 -14.90 -19.02
N ARG A 301 -17.48 -14.45 -19.55
CA ARG A 301 -16.14 -14.97 -19.22
C ARG A 301 -15.82 -14.79 -17.74
N ILE A 302 -16.08 -13.61 -17.19
CA ILE A 302 -15.80 -13.32 -15.78
C ILE A 302 -16.73 -14.10 -14.84
N LYS A 303 -17.97 -14.36 -15.27
CA LYS A 303 -18.93 -15.21 -14.53
C LYS A 303 -18.40 -16.63 -14.39
N LYS A 304 -17.88 -17.22 -15.46
CA LYS A 304 -17.24 -18.55 -15.44
C LYS A 304 -16.01 -18.57 -14.52
N LYS A 305 -15.14 -17.56 -14.62
CA LYS A 305 -13.95 -17.46 -13.76
C LYS A 305 -14.32 -17.34 -12.28
N ARG A 306 -15.35 -16.57 -11.92
CA ARG A 306 -15.85 -16.49 -10.53
C ARG A 306 -16.35 -17.83 -10.00
N GLN A 307 -17.02 -18.63 -10.83
CA GLN A 307 -17.44 -19.98 -10.44
C GLN A 307 -16.24 -20.90 -10.20
N GLU A 308 -15.21 -20.80 -11.01
CA GLU A 308 -13.94 -21.54 -10.84
C GLU A 308 -13.23 -21.14 -9.54
N LEU A 309 -13.07 -19.83 -9.29
CA LEU A 309 -12.49 -19.30 -8.06
C LEU A 309 -13.25 -19.76 -6.82
N ASN A 310 -14.59 -19.71 -6.87
CA ASN A 310 -15.43 -20.18 -5.77
C ASN A 310 -15.28 -21.69 -5.52
N LYS A 311 -15.22 -22.52 -6.58
CA LYS A 311 -14.94 -23.96 -6.47
C LYS A 311 -13.56 -24.23 -5.87
N ALA A 312 -12.59 -23.35 -6.12
CA ALA A 312 -11.25 -23.42 -5.55
C ALA A 312 -11.15 -22.88 -4.10
N GLY A 313 -12.25 -22.38 -3.54
CA GLY A 313 -12.33 -21.83 -2.18
C GLY A 313 -11.90 -20.36 -2.06
N ILE A 314 -11.69 -19.64 -3.16
CA ILE A 314 -11.17 -18.26 -3.14
C ILE A 314 -12.30 -17.26 -2.90
N ARG A 315 -12.18 -16.46 -1.83
CA ARG A 315 -13.10 -15.37 -1.52
C ARG A 315 -12.94 -14.25 -2.53
N THR A 316 -14.00 -13.97 -3.30
CA THR A 316 -13.93 -13.06 -4.45
C THR A 316 -15.04 -12.02 -4.40
N ILE A 317 -14.68 -10.74 -4.55
CA ILE A 317 -15.62 -9.63 -4.74
C ILE A 317 -15.35 -9.02 -6.11
N ALA A 318 -16.37 -8.96 -6.96
CA ALA A 318 -16.24 -8.43 -8.31
C ALA A 318 -17.23 -7.28 -8.54
N LYS A 319 -16.73 -6.12 -8.98
CA LYS A 319 -17.56 -4.97 -9.39
C LYS A 319 -17.02 -4.39 -10.69
N GLY A 320 -17.91 -4.02 -11.62
CA GLY A 320 -17.49 -3.54 -12.94
C GLY A 320 -16.58 -2.32 -12.88
N LYS A 321 -16.81 -1.41 -11.92
CA LYS A 321 -15.95 -0.24 -11.68
C LYS A 321 -15.37 -0.28 -10.26
N PRO A 322 -14.10 0.14 -10.06
CA PRO A 322 -13.49 0.27 -8.73
C PRO A 322 -14.26 1.18 -7.78
N GLY A 323 -14.99 2.17 -8.31
CA GLY A 323 -15.79 3.09 -7.50
C GLY A 323 -17.03 2.45 -6.85
N ASP A 324 -17.43 1.26 -7.28
CA ASP A 324 -18.66 0.60 -6.83
C ASP A 324 -18.43 -0.34 -5.64
N PHE A 325 -17.17 -0.49 -5.20
CA PHE A 325 -16.84 -1.26 -4.00
C PHE A 325 -17.30 -0.51 -2.75
N GLN A 326 -18.00 -1.23 -1.88
CA GLN A 326 -18.23 -0.88 -0.48
C GLN A 326 -17.40 -1.88 0.33
N LEU A 327 -16.08 -1.71 0.38
CA LEU A 327 -15.14 -2.80 0.64
C LEU A 327 -15.45 -3.57 1.94
N ALA A 328 -15.61 -2.88 3.07
CA ALA A 328 -15.93 -3.54 4.33
C ALA A 328 -17.29 -4.26 4.29
N ASP A 329 -18.33 -3.62 3.74
CA ASP A 329 -19.67 -4.20 3.63
C ASP A 329 -19.70 -5.41 2.66
N ASP A 330 -18.98 -5.32 1.55
CA ASP A 330 -18.87 -6.37 0.55
C ASP A 330 -18.16 -7.61 1.15
N ILE A 331 -17.13 -7.40 1.98
CA ILE A 331 -16.46 -8.47 2.75
C ILE A 331 -17.46 -9.14 3.69
N LEU A 332 -18.20 -8.37 4.50
CA LEU A 332 -19.17 -8.90 5.46
C LEU A 332 -20.32 -9.68 4.80
N ARG A 333 -20.70 -9.31 3.57
CA ARG A 333 -21.73 -10.00 2.78
C ARG A 333 -21.24 -11.29 2.14
N THR A 334 -19.94 -11.43 1.93
CA THR A 334 -19.34 -12.59 1.26
C THR A 334 -19.12 -13.70 2.27
N LYS A 335 -20.05 -14.66 2.33
CA LYS A 335 -20.01 -15.81 3.25
C LYS A 335 -19.21 -16.98 2.72
#